data_AF-A0A9N9MWH0-F1
#
_entry.id   AF-A0A9N9MWH0-F1
#
_cell.length_a   1.000
_cell.length_b   1.000
_cell.length_c   1.000
_cell.angle_alpha   90.00
_cell.angle_beta   90.00
_cell.angle_gamma   90.00
#
_symmetry.space_group_name_H-M   'P 1'
#
loop_
_entity.id
_entity.type
_entity.pdbx_description
1 polymer ?
#
loop_
_entity_poly.entity_id
_entity_poly.type
_entity_poly.pdbx_seq_one_letter_code
_entity_poly.pdbx_strand_id
1 'polypeptide(L)'
;MSRETPKRRPPLWLQQALAFDEQVTKKFVIWGNSWAPLHSLRVHYKALEITCHGIPWLAFWIAFTWLFNLPYLVELQVNIILALILDILFVALIKAYFRRRRPLANKNDAFAEFGPDHFSFPSGHCSRAAMVTIIFGFLWQVPLIMFPPLLAWTVALCLSRVLMERHYLLDVIGGVVLGIMEGLLMAILWIGDENARWLMNIVSDEKIEGADV
;
A
#
# COMPACT_ATOMS: atom_id res chain seq x y z
N MET A 1 31.93 22.41 6.33
CA MET A 1 31.67 21.83 7.66
C MET A 1 30.18 21.48 7.72
N SER A 2 29.81 20.24 7.36
CA SER A 2 28.40 19.82 7.39
C SER A 2 27.98 19.69 8.85
N ARG A 3 26.95 20.44 9.26
CA ARG A 3 26.31 20.24 10.56
C ARG A 3 25.56 18.91 10.50
N GLU A 4 26.19 17.83 10.97
CA GLU A 4 25.47 16.59 11.24
C GLU A 4 24.41 16.88 12.30
N THR A 5 23.15 16.89 11.89
CA THR A 5 22.04 16.99 12.84
C THR A 5 22.09 15.77 13.75
N PRO A 6 21.94 15.93 15.09
CA PRO A 6 22.01 14.80 16.00
C PRO A 6 20.93 13.79 15.64
N LYS A 7 21.34 12.55 15.33
CA LYS A 7 20.42 11.45 15.03
C LYS A 7 19.47 11.27 16.22
N ARG A 8 18.17 11.51 16.02
CA ARG A 8 17.13 11.33 17.03
C ARG A 8 17.19 9.87 17.52
N ARG A 9 17.66 9.66 18.76
CA ARG A 9 17.70 8.32 19.36
C ARG A 9 16.36 8.06 20.03
N PRO A 10 15.60 7.02 19.63
CA PRO A 10 14.36 6.66 20.31
C PRO A 10 14.63 6.22 21.76
N PRO A 11 13.63 6.21 22.64
CA PRO A 11 13.78 5.71 24.00
C PRO A 11 14.22 4.23 24.03
N LEU A 12 14.85 3.81 25.13
CA LEU A 12 15.50 2.49 25.24
C LEU A 12 14.55 1.32 24.99
N TRP A 13 13.33 1.38 25.53
CA TRP A 13 12.32 0.35 25.34
C TRP A 13 11.96 0.16 23.86
N LEU A 14 11.91 1.26 23.09
CA LEU A 14 11.61 1.21 21.66
C LEU A 14 12.79 0.62 20.89
N GLN A 15 14.02 0.93 21.28
CA GLN A 15 15.21 0.28 20.70
C GLN A 15 15.20 -1.24 20.95
N GLN A 16 14.85 -1.67 22.15
CA GLN A 16 14.72 -3.10 22.50
C GLN A 16 13.62 -3.78 21.68
N ALA A 17 12.45 -3.15 21.55
CA ALA A 17 11.36 -3.66 20.73
C ALA A 17 11.75 -3.79 19.25
N LEU A 18 12.42 -2.78 18.69
CA LEU A 18 12.89 -2.82 17.30
C LEU A 18 13.98 -3.87 17.08
N ALA A 19 14.87 -4.07 18.04
CA ALA A 19 15.89 -5.12 17.99
C ALA A 19 15.26 -6.52 18.08
N PHE A 20 14.23 -6.68 18.91
CA PHE A 20 13.46 -7.91 18.99
C PHE A 20 12.73 -8.21 17.67
N ASP A 21 12.04 -7.22 17.09
CA ASP A 21 11.38 -7.33 15.78
C ASP A 21 12.36 -7.72 14.67
N GLU A 22 13.57 -7.15 14.67
CA GLU A 22 14.63 -7.54 13.73
C GLU A 22 15.03 -9.02 13.91
N GLN A 23 15.21 -9.50 15.13
CA GLN A 23 15.56 -10.91 15.39
C GLN A 23 14.43 -11.87 14.96
N VAL A 24 13.19 -11.55 15.30
CA VAL A 24 12.02 -12.35 14.93
C VAL A 24 11.86 -12.37 13.42
N THR A 25 11.98 -11.22 12.76
CA THR A 25 11.95 -11.09 11.30
C THR A 25 13.02 -11.98 10.66
N LYS A 26 14.27 -11.94 11.13
CA LYS A 26 15.35 -12.79 10.58
C LYS A 26 15.03 -14.28 10.71
N LYS A 27 14.56 -14.71 11.88
CA LYS A 27 14.16 -16.12 12.10
C LYS A 27 13.03 -16.52 11.15
N PHE A 28 12.03 -15.66 10.98
CA PHE A 28 10.92 -15.88 10.07
C PHE A 28 11.38 -16.01 8.61
N VAL A 29 12.29 -15.15 8.16
CA VAL A 29 12.85 -15.21 6.80
C VAL A 29 13.64 -16.51 6.57
N ILE A 30 14.52 -16.89 7.51
CA ILE A 30 15.28 -18.15 7.43
C ILE A 30 14.34 -19.34 7.34
N TRP A 31 13.32 -19.38 8.22
CA TRP A 31 12.30 -20.41 8.21
C TRP A 31 11.53 -20.45 6.88
N GLY A 32 11.03 -19.29 6.40
CA GLY A 32 10.28 -19.21 5.15
C GLY A 32 11.10 -19.65 3.94
N ASN A 33 12.37 -19.29 3.88
CA ASN A 33 13.29 -19.71 2.82
C ASN A 33 13.69 -21.18 2.90
N SER A 34 13.63 -21.80 4.08
CA SER A 34 13.86 -23.25 4.23
C SER A 34 12.70 -24.07 3.69
N TRP A 35 11.52 -23.47 3.48
CA TRP A 35 10.34 -24.13 2.96
C TRP A 35 10.26 -24.00 1.43
N ALA A 36 10.47 -25.11 0.72
CA ALA A 36 10.64 -25.14 -0.73
C ALA A 36 9.54 -24.40 -1.55
N PRO A 37 8.24 -24.47 -1.19
CA PRO A 37 7.21 -23.72 -1.91
C PRO A 37 7.42 -22.20 -1.82
N LEU A 38 7.67 -21.65 -0.63
CA LEU A 38 7.89 -20.22 -0.44
C LEU A 38 9.20 -19.74 -1.07
N HIS A 39 10.21 -20.60 -1.12
CA HIS A 39 11.46 -20.29 -1.82
C HIS A 39 11.22 -20.18 -3.34
N SER A 40 10.49 -21.12 -3.94
CA SER A 40 10.16 -21.08 -5.38
C SER A 40 9.35 -19.84 -5.76
N LEU A 41 8.46 -19.39 -4.87
CA LEU A 41 7.65 -18.18 -5.08
C LEU A 41 8.45 -16.88 -5.10
N ARG A 42 9.74 -16.86 -4.69
CA ARG A 42 10.58 -15.65 -4.72
C ARG A 42 10.65 -15.00 -6.10
N VAL A 43 10.61 -15.79 -7.18
CA VAL A 43 10.59 -15.29 -8.56
C VAL A 43 9.35 -14.42 -8.82
N HIS A 44 8.23 -14.75 -8.17
CA HIS A 44 6.95 -14.06 -8.34
C HIS A 44 6.75 -12.89 -7.37
N TYR A 45 7.57 -12.74 -6.32
CA TYR A 45 7.41 -11.64 -5.36
C TYR A 45 7.64 -10.25 -5.98
N LYS A 46 8.47 -10.15 -7.03
CA LYS A 46 8.61 -8.92 -7.82
C LYS A 46 7.34 -8.58 -8.60
N ALA A 47 6.66 -9.59 -9.14
CA ALA A 47 5.37 -9.37 -9.79
C ALA A 47 4.33 -8.87 -8.77
N LEU A 48 4.27 -9.49 -7.59
CA LEU A 48 3.40 -9.02 -6.49
C LEU A 48 3.71 -7.58 -6.05
N GLU A 49 4.99 -7.17 -6.03
CA GLU A 49 5.39 -5.78 -5.76
C GLU A 49 4.75 -4.81 -6.75
N ILE A 50 4.80 -5.12 -8.05
CA ILE A 50 4.21 -4.30 -9.10
C ILE A 50 2.69 -4.17 -8.92
N THR A 51 2.01 -5.25 -8.50
CA THR A 51 0.55 -5.24 -8.30
C THR A 51 0.05 -4.29 -7.22
N CYS A 52 0.92 -3.67 -6.44
CA CYS A 52 0.51 -2.72 -5.41
C CYS A 52 1.52 -1.58 -5.25
N HIS A 53 2.23 -1.22 -6.33
CA HIS A 53 3.17 -0.11 -6.32
C HIS A 53 2.43 1.22 -6.54
N GLY A 54 2.71 2.25 -5.73
CA GLY A 54 1.84 3.42 -5.63
C GLY A 54 1.73 4.26 -6.89
N ILE A 55 2.88 4.61 -7.47
CA ILE A 55 2.92 5.44 -8.68
C ILE A 55 2.29 4.73 -9.89
N PRO A 56 2.66 3.49 -10.26
CA PRO A 56 2.02 2.76 -11.35
C PRO A 56 0.53 2.56 -11.15
N TRP A 57 0.08 2.27 -9.92
CA TRP A 57 -1.36 2.11 -9.64
C TRP A 57 -2.13 3.41 -9.78
N LEU A 58 -1.62 4.52 -9.23
CA LEU A 58 -2.27 5.82 -9.37
C LEU A 58 -2.37 6.21 -10.85
N ALA A 59 -1.28 6.06 -11.61
CA ALA A 59 -1.26 6.30 -13.04
C ALA A 59 -2.24 5.40 -13.80
N PHE A 60 -2.29 4.10 -13.44
CA PHE A 60 -3.25 3.15 -14.01
C PHE A 60 -4.69 3.58 -13.76
N TRP A 61 -5.06 3.96 -12.54
CA TRP A 61 -6.43 4.36 -12.21
C TRP A 61 -6.84 5.68 -12.88
N ILE A 62 -5.92 6.64 -12.99
CA ILE A 62 -6.16 7.88 -13.76
C ILE A 62 -6.40 7.53 -15.24
N ALA A 63 -5.53 6.72 -15.85
CA ALA A 63 -5.69 6.30 -17.24
C ALA A 63 -6.96 5.47 -17.46
N PHE A 64 -7.29 4.57 -16.52
CA PHE A 64 -8.50 3.77 -16.56
C PHE A 64 -9.76 4.64 -16.50
N THR A 65 -9.77 5.66 -15.64
CA THR A 65 -10.87 6.63 -15.55
C THR A 65 -11.06 7.38 -16.86
N TRP A 66 -9.96 7.82 -17.48
CA TRP A 66 -10.01 8.54 -18.75
C TRP A 66 -10.44 7.65 -19.93
N LEU A 67 -9.96 6.40 -19.98
CA LEU A 67 -10.29 5.46 -21.06
C LEU A 67 -11.68 4.82 -20.92
N PHE A 68 -12.18 4.67 -19.69
CA PHE A 68 -13.44 3.99 -19.38
C PHE A 68 -14.35 4.89 -18.54
N ASN A 69 -14.82 6.00 -19.14
CA ASN A 69 -15.78 6.92 -18.53
C ASN A 69 -17.22 6.37 -18.58
N LEU A 70 -17.44 5.20 -17.97
CA LEU A 70 -18.76 4.58 -17.90
C LEU A 70 -19.50 5.08 -16.66
N PRO A 71 -20.75 5.58 -16.79
CA PRO A 71 -21.58 6.09 -15.69
C PRO A 71 -21.50 5.30 -14.38
N TYR A 72 -21.61 3.98 -14.45
CA TYR A 72 -21.64 3.10 -13.27
C TYR A 72 -20.27 2.87 -12.61
N LEU A 73 -19.17 3.28 -13.24
CA LEU A 73 -17.81 3.16 -12.71
C LEU A 73 -17.27 4.47 -12.11
N VAL A 74 -17.87 5.61 -12.43
CA VAL A 74 -17.35 6.94 -12.04
C VAL A 74 -17.22 7.06 -10.52
N GLU A 75 -18.24 6.62 -9.78
CA GLU A 75 -18.21 6.62 -8.31
C GLU A 75 -17.00 5.84 -7.77
N LEU A 76 -16.78 4.61 -8.24
CA LEU A 76 -15.64 3.79 -7.84
C LEU A 76 -14.30 4.43 -8.24
N GLN A 77 -14.19 4.91 -9.48
CA GLN A 77 -12.97 5.50 -10.04
C GLN A 77 -12.49 6.70 -9.23
N VAL A 78 -13.39 7.65 -8.94
CA VAL A 78 -13.11 8.85 -8.15
C VAL A 78 -12.67 8.47 -6.74
N ASN A 79 -13.41 7.56 -6.08
CA ASN A 79 -13.10 7.14 -4.71
C ASN A 79 -11.78 6.35 -4.61
N ILE A 80 -11.44 5.51 -5.58
CA ILE A 80 -10.15 4.80 -5.59
C ILE A 80 -8.99 5.77 -5.82
N ILE A 81 -9.12 6.75 -6.71
CA ILE A 81 -8.09 7.79 -6.90
C ILE A 81 -7.88 8.57 -5.60
N LEU A 82 -8.97 9.00 -4.96
CA LEU A 82 -8.90 9.69 -3.66
C LEU A 82 -8.21 8.82 -2.60
N ALA A 83 -8.59 7.55 -2.48
CA ALA A 83 -8.01 6.61 -1.52
C ALA A 83 -6.49 6.43 -1.77
N LEU A 84 -6.06 6.31 -3.03
CA LEU A 84 -4.64 6.17 -3.38
C LEU A 84 -3.82 7.43 -3.07
N ILE A 85 -4.39 8.61 -3.29
CA ILE A 85 -3.74 9.88 -2.91
C ILE A 85 -3.55 9.96 -1.40
N LEU A 86 -4.59 9.60 -0.63
CA LEU A 86 -4.53 9.58 0.83
C LEU A 86 -3.49 8.57 1.35
N ASP A 87 -3.46 7.35 0.81
CA ASP A 87 -2.47 6.32 1.17
C ASP A 87 -1.04 6.78 0.90
N ILE A 88 -0.77 7.32 -0.30
CA ILE A 88 0.56 7.84 -0.64
C ILE A 88 0.97 8.96 0.33
N LEU A 89 0.05 9.86 0.66
CA LEU A 89 0.30 10.98 1.56
C LEU A 89 0.58 10.51 2.99
N PHE A 90 -0.28 9.66 3.58
CA PHE A 90 -0.09 9.18 4.94
C PHE A 90 1.15 8.31 5.09
N VAL A 91 1.40 7.39 4.14
CA VAL A 91 2.62 6.59 4.12
C VAL A 91 3.86 7.49 4.05
N ALA A 92 3.85 8.52 3.21
CA ALA A 92 4.98 9.46 3.09
C ALA A 92 5.21 10.24 4.40
N LEU A 93 4.14 10.75 5.03
CA LEU A 93 4.23 11.48 6.29
C LEU A 93 4.75 10.60 7.44
N ILE A 94 4.23 9.38 7.57
CA ILE A 94 4.65 8.44 8.62
C ILE A 94 6.11 8.01 8.39
N LYS A 95 6.50 7.73 7.14
CA LYS A 95 7.91 7.45 6.79
C LYS A 95 8.83 8.61 7.14
N ALA A 96 8.43 9.84 6.81
CA ALA A 96 9.20 11.04 7.11
C ALA A 96 9.34 11.29 8.62
N TYR A 97 8.35 10.88 9.42
CA TYR A 97 8.36 10.99 10.88
C TYR A 97 9.22 9.93 11.56
N PHE A 98 8.99 8.64 11.27
CA PHE A 98 9.67 7.53 11.95
C PHE A 98 11.07 7.25 11.43
N ARG A 99 11.30 7.44 10.12
CA ARG A 99 12.61 7.27 9.46
C ARG A 99 13.31 5.94 9.79
N ARG A 100 12.54 4.87 9.98
CA ARG A 100 13.07 3.53 10.28
C ARG A 100 13.86 3.02 9.07
N ARG A 101 15.07 2.50 9.30
CA ARG A 101 15.93 1.94 8.24
C ARG A 101 15.43 0.56 7.80
N ARG A 102 15.60 0.22 6.52
CA ARG A 102 15.29 -1.10 5.95
C ARG A 102 16.26 -2.20 6.43
N PRO A 103 15.88 -3.49 6.30
CA PRO A 103 16.78 -4.61 6.51
C PRO A 103 18.02 -4.54 5.60
N LEU A 104 19.19 -4.87 6.16
CA LEU A 104 20.51 -4.68 5.51
C LEU A 104 20.84 -5.72 4.42
N ALA A 105 20.10 -6.81 4.34
CA ALA A 105 20.48 -7.97 3.52
C ALA A 105 20.40 -7.72 2.01
N ASN A 106 19.75 -6.64 1.57
CA ASN A 106 19.48 -6.40 0.15
C ASN A 106 20.31 -5.25 -0.44
N LYS A 107 21.65 -5.30 -0.26
CA LYS A 107 22.59 -4.31 -0.84
C LYS A 107 22.74 -4.40 -2.38
N ASN A 108 22.24 -5.47 -3.01
CA ASN A 108 22.43 -5.72 -4.44
C ASN A 108 21.18 -5.44 -5.30
N ASP A 109 20.15 -4.78 -4.75
CA ASP A 109 18.96 -4.43 -5.52
C ASP A 109 18.98 -2.97 -5.93
N ALA A 110 19.29 -2.74 -7.22
CA ALA A 110 19.35 -1.41 -7.81
C ALA A 110 18.03 -0.61 -7.64
N PHE A 111 16.88 -1.28 -7.52
CA PHE A 111 15.59 -0.62 -7.26
C PHE A 111 15.42 -0.16 -5.81
N ALA A 112 16.12 -0.78 -4.85
CA ALA A 112 16.12 -0.35 -3.45
C ALA A 112 17.01 0.88 -3.21
N GLU A 113 17.98 1.12 -4.10
CA GLU A 113 18.98 2.18 -3.96
C GLU A 113 18.54 3.51 -4.60
N PHE A 114 17.63 3.46 -5.59
CA PHE A 114 17.20 4.62 -6.39
C PHE A 114 15.69 4.93 -6.30
N GLY A 115 15.13 4.90 -5.08
CA GLY A 115 13.73 5.28 -4.86
C GLY A 115 13.52 6.19 -3.66
N PRO A 116 12.36 6.90 -3.57
CA PRO A 116 11.92 7.66 -2.38
C PRO A 116 11.69 6.77 -1.13
N ASP A 117 12.10 5.51 -1.21
CA ASP A 117 11.70 4.40 -0.36
C ASP A 117 12.82 3.97 0.60
N HIS A 118 13.64 4.92 1.05
CA HIS A 118 14.74 4.67 2.00
C HIS A 118 14.25 4.22 3.38
N PHE A 119 13.00 4.54 3.74
CA PHE A 119 12.42 4.21 5.05
C PHE A 119 11.50 2.99 4.97
N SER A 120 11.57 2.15 6.00
CA SER A 120 10.86 0.86 6.04
C SER A 120 9.48 0.93 6.68
N PHE A 121 9.27 1.81 7.65
CA PHE A 121 8.01 1.91 8.39
C PHE A 121 7.12 3.07 7.91
N PRO A 122 5.84 2.84 7.60
CA PRO A 122 5.17 1.55 7.48
C PRO A 122 5.36 0.97 6.06
N SER A 123 4.96 -0.28 5.86
CA SER A 123 4.94 -0.85 4.51
C SER A 123 3.76 -0.31 3.70
N GLY A 124 4.02 0.61 2.77
CA GLY A 124 2.99 1.19 1.89
C GLY A 124 2.30 0.18 0.98
N HIS A 125 3.00 -0.88 0.57
CA HIS A 125 2.37 -1.98 -0.19
C HIS A 125 1.30 -2.69 0.65
N CYS A 126 1.59 -2.92 1.95
CA CYS A 126 0.66 -3.58 2.86
C CYS A 126 -0.51 -2.66 3.23
N SER A 127 -0.26 -1.35 3.39
CA SER A 127 -1.29 -0.33 3.60
C SER A 127 -2.30 -0.33 2.46
N ARG A 128 -1.83 -0.14 1.24
CA ARG A 128 -2.67 -0.14 0.05
C ARG A 128 -3.45 -1.44 -0.14
N ALA A 129 -2.81 -2.59 0.01
CA ALA A 129 -3.50 -3.89 -0.12
C ALA A 129 -4.63 -4.05 0.91
N ALA A 130 -4.38 -3.66 2.17
CA ALA A 130 -5.40 -3.69 3.22
C ALA A 130 -6.53 -2.67 2.95
N MET A 131 -6.20 -1.44 2.56
CA MET A 131 -7.18 -0.42 2.20
C MET A 131 -8.11 -0.90 1.07
N VAL A 132 -7.54 -1.44 0.00
CA VAL A 132 -8.28 -2.01 -1.14
C VAL A 132 -9.18 -3.16 -0.70
N THR A 133 -8.69 -4.01 0.20
CA THR A 133 -9.47 -5.12 0.78
C THR A 133 -10.69 -4.60 1.55
N ILE A 134 -10.53 -3.52 2.32
CA ILE A 134 -11.64 -2.90 3.05
C ILE A 134 -12.63 -2.26 2.07
N ILE A 135 -12.15 -1.51 1.07
CA ILE A 135 -13.02 -0.87 0.08
C ILE A 135 -13.87 -1.92 -0.64
N PHE A 136 -13.26 -2.93 -1.26
CA PHE A 136 -14.02 -3.93 -2.02
C PHE A 136 -14.77 -4.95 -1.15
N GLY A 137 -14.36 -5.12 0.11
CA GLY A 137 -15.07 -5.98 1.06
C GLY A 137 -16.32 -5.34 1.65
N PHE A 138 -16.33 -4.03 1.84
CA PHE A 138 -17.35 -3.36 2.65
C PHE A 138 -18.00 -2.13 2.02
N LEU A 139 -17.26 -1.34 1.22
CA LEU A 139 -17.78 -0.08 0.64
C LEU A 139 -18.30 -0.26 -0.78
N TRP A 140 -17.53 -0.96 -1.61
CA TRP A 140 -17.89 -1.33 -2.98
C TRP A 140 -17.91 -2.85 -3.09
N GLN A 141 -18.93 -3.45 -2.49
CA GLN A 141 -19.01 -4.90 -2.25
C GLN A 141 -18.93 -5.68 -3.56
N VAL A 142 -17.78 -6.31 -3.78
CA VAL A 142 -17.62 -7.29 -4.85
C VAL A 142 -18.41 -8.55 -4.52
N PRO A 143 -18.78 -9.39 -5.51
CA PRO A 143 -19.42 -10.66 -5.24
C PRO A 143 -18.63 -11.47 -4.20
N LEU A 144 -19.31 -12.09 -3.23
CA LEU A 144 -18.68 -12.75 -2.09
C LEU A 144 -17.58 -13.77 -2.50
N ILE A 145 -17.74 -14.41 -3.66
CA ILE A 145 -16.76 -15.35 -4.24
C ILE A 145 -15.40 -14.70 -4.57
N MET A 146 -15.36 -13.38 -4.78
CA MET A 146 -14.13 -12.61 -5.04
C MET A 146 -13.41 -12.20 -3.76
N PHE A 147 -14.04 -12.30 -2.59
CA PHE A 147 -13.44 -11.88 -1.33
C PHE A 147 -12.29 -12.80 -0.86
N PRO A 148 -12.38 -14.15 -0.92
CA PRO A 148 -11.25 -15.02 -0.56
C PRO A 148 -10.01 -14.81 -1.43
N PRO A 149 -10.10 -14.71 -2.78
CA PRO A 149 -8.95 -14.33 -3.61
C PRO A 149 -8.32 -12.99 -3.24
N LEU A 150 -9.13 -11.98 -2.92
CA LEU A 150 -8.66 -10.66 -2.49
C LEU A 150 -7.87 -10.73 -1.18
N LEU A 151 -8.38 -11.47 -0.19
CA LEU A 151 -7.65 -11.73 1.06
C LEU A 151 -6.36 -12.52 0.80
N ALA A 152 -6.40 -13.54 -0.04
CA ALA A 152 -5.22 -14.33 -0.39
C ALA A 152 -4.14 -13.46 -1.05
N TRP A 153 -4.52 -12.55 -1.96
CA TRP A 153 -3.61 -11.57 -2.55
C TRP A 153 -2.99 -10.64 -1.50
N THR A 154 -3.79 -10.08 -0.59
CA THR A 154 -3.29 -9.20 0.49
C THR A 154 -2.30 -9.93 1.42
N VAL A 155 -2.62 -11.17 1.83
CA VAL A 155 -1.71 -11.97 2.66
C VAL A 155 -0.43 -12.34 1.91
N ALA A 156 -0.54 -12.81 0.66
CA ALA A 156 0.62 -13.16 -0.15
C ALA A 156 1.54 -11.95 -0.38
N LEU A 157 0.96 -10.78 -0.61
CA LEU A 157 1.70 -9.54 -0.78
C LEU A 157 2.41 -9.13 0.52
N CYS A 158 1.73 -9.17 1.67
CA CYS A 158 2.34 -8.89 2.99
C CYS A 158 3.51 -9.83 3.29
N LEU A 159 3.31 -11.14 3.08
CA LEU A 159 4.37 -12.15 3.26
C LEU A 159 5.56 -11.89 2.33
N SER A 160 5.31 -11.55 1.07
CA SER A 160 6.37 -11.25 0.11
C SER A 160 7.28 -10.12 0.58
N ARG A 161 6.76 -9.10 1.27
CA ARG A 161 7.54 -7.96 1.75
C ARG A 161 8.58 -8.37 2.80
N VAL A 162 8.22 -9.32 3.66
CA VAL A 162 9.12 -9.85 4.70
C VAL A 162 10.11 -10.84 4.09
N LEU A 163 9.64 -11.77 3.26
CA LEU A 163 10.49 -12.81 2.65
C LEU A 163 11.47 -12.28 1.60
N MET A 164 11.18 -11.13 0.98
CA MET A 164 12.13 -10.37 0.17
C MET A 164 13.05 -9.47 1.00
N GLU A 165 12.92 -9.50 2.32
CA GLU A 165 13.75 -8.73 3.26
C GLU A 165 13.66 -7.22 3.01
N ARG A 166 12.51 -6.74 2.52
CA ARG A 166 12.22 -5.32 2.28
C ARG A 166 11.77 -4.60 3.54
N HIS A 167 11.06 -5.34 4.39
CA HIS A 167 10.35 -4.83 5.55
C HIS A 167 10.49 -5.78 6.73
N TYR A 168 10.47 -5.23 7.94
CA TYR A 168 10.31 -6.03 9.14
C TYR A 168 8.84 -6.38 9.39
N LEU A 169 8.58 -7.33 10.29
CA LEU A 169 7.21 -7.74 10.62
C LEU A 169 6.39 -6.56 11.17
N LEU A 170 6.95 -5.72 12.05
CA LEU A 170 6.25 -4.52 12.52
C LEU A 170 5.93 -3.51 11.41
N ASP A 171 6.75 -3.44 10.35
CA ASP A 171 6.47 -2.55 9.21
C ASP A 171 5.24 -3.01 8.43
N VAL A 172 5.10 -4.34 8.27
CA VAL A 172 3.95 -4.97 7.61
C VAL A 172 2.70 -4.81 8.46
N ILE A 173 2.77 -5.09 9.77
CA ILE A 173 1.66 -4.89 10.70
C ILE A 173 1.22 -3.42 10.71
N GLY A 174 2.18 -2.49 10.82
CA GLY A 174 1.88 -1.05 10.78
C GLY A 174 1.26 -0.61 9.45
N GLY A 175 1.69 -1.21 8.33
CA GLY A 175 1.06 -1.01 7.02
C GLY A 175 -0.38 -1.49 7.01
N VAL A 176 -0.65 -2.74 7.42
CA VAL A 176 -2.02 -3.29 7.44
C VAL A 176 -2.95 -2.46 8.33
N VAL A 177 -2.49 -2.05 9.52
CA VAL A 177 -3.27 -1.19 10.42
C VAL A 177 -3.58 0.14 9.76
N LEU A 178 -2.59 0.79 9.14
CA LEU A 178 -2.80 2.04 8.42
C LEU A 178 -3.82 1.87 7.29
N GLY A 179 -3.70 0.83 6.48
CA GLY A 179 -4.63 0.55 5.39
C GLY A 179 -6.06 0.29 5.85
N ILE A 180 -6.25 -0.40 6.98
CA ILE A 180 -7.57 -0.54 7.60
C ILE A 180 -8.13 0.83 8.01
N MET A 181 -7.30 1.68 8.64
CA MET A 181 -7.71 3.03 9.02
C MET A 181 -8.06 3.90 7.81
N GLU A 182 -7.30 3.79 6.72
CA GLU A 182 -7.58 4.48 5.45
C GLU A 182 -8.89 4.00 4.83
N GLY A 183 -9.16 2.69 4.84
CA GLY A 183 -10.44 2.14 4.40
C GLY A 183 -11.63 2.63 5.24
N LEU A 184 -11.47 2.71 6.56
CA LEU A 184 -12.49 3.28 7.45
C LEU A 184 -12.66 4.79 7.24
N LEU A 185 -11.59 5.52 6.96
CA LEU A 185 -11.66 6.93 6.60
C LEU A 185 -12.42 7.11 5.27
N MET A 186 -12.21 6.23 4.30
CA MET A 186 -12.98 6.22 3.05
C MET A 186 -14.46 5.95 3.28
N ALA A 187 -14.86 5.20 4.31
CA ALA A 187 -16.27 5.05 4.67
C ALA A 187 -16.93 6.39 5.07
N ILE A 188 -16.14 7.34 5.56
CA ILE A 188 -16.60 8.68 5.98
C ILE A 188 -16.50 9.67 4.80
N LEU A 189 -15.43 9.58 4.01
CA LEU A 189 -15.15 10.49 2.90
C LEU A 189 -15.79 10.05 1.57
N TRP A 190 -16.53 8.94 1.56
CA TRP A 190 -17.05 8.34 0.33
C TRP A 190 -17.88 9.35 -0.47
N ILE A 191 -17.46 9.57 -1.71
CA ILE A 191 -18.12 10.50 -2.62
C ILE A 191 -19.21 9.71 -3.35
N GLY A 192 -20.48 10.03 -3.08
CA GLY A 192 -21.62 9.40 -3.77
C GLY A 192 -21.67 9.73 -5.26
N ASP A 193 -22.42 8.92 -6.01
CA ASP A 193 -22.48 8.93 -7.49
C ASP A 193 -22.68 10.33 -8.09
N GLU A 194 -23.66 11.10 -7.61
CA GLU A 194 -23.95 12.45 -8.12
C GLU A 194 -22.73 13.38 -8.00
N ASN A 195 -22.10 13.40 -6.83
CA ASN A 195 -20.92 14.23 -6.58
C ASN A 195 -19.70 13.74 -7.36
N ALA A 196 -19.55 12.42 -7.52
CA ALA A 196 -18.46 11.84 -8.30
C ALA A 196 -18.57 12.21 -9.78
N ARG A 197 -19.78 12.15 -10.36
CA ARG A 197 -20.05 12.61 -11.73
C ARG A 197 -19.84 14.10 -11.90
N TRP A 198 -20.29 14.90 -10.92
CA TRP A 198 -20.06 16.33 -10.93
C TRP A 198 -18.56 16.66 -10.95
N LEU A 199 -17.76 16.00 -10.10
CA LEU A 199 -16.30 16.13 -10.11
C LEU A 199 -15.69 15.70 -11.45
N MET A 200 -16.15 14.58 -12.01
CA MET A 200 -15.62 14.08 -13.27
C MET A 200 -15.92 15.05 -14.42
N ASN A 201 -17.14 15.58 -14.50
CA ASN A 201 -17.55 16.58 -15.51
C ASN A 201 -16.72 17.87 -15.43
N ILE A 202 -16.31 18.31 -14.24
CA ILE A 202 -15.41 19.47 -14.08
C ILE A 202 -14.04 19.19 -14.68
N VAL A 203 -13.57 17.95 -14.61
CA VAL A 203 -12.22 17.56 -15.06
C VAL A 203 -12.21 17.18 -16.54
N SER A 204 -13.28 16.61 -17.09
CA SER A 204 -13.31 16.06 -18.46
C SER A 204 -13.68 17.05 -19.56
N ASP A 205 -14.22 18.24 -19.26
CA ASP A 205 -14.85 19.18 -20.23
C ASP A 205 -15.97 18.56 -21.12
N GLU A 206 -16.13 17.24 -21.13
CA GLU A 206 -17.24 16.49 -21.72
C GLU A 206 -18.34 16.32 -20.67
N LYS A 207 -19.56 16.77 -21.00
CA LYS A 207 -20.76 16.41 -20.23
C LYS A 207 -21.00 14.91 -20.37
N ILE A 208 -20.95 14.17 -19.26
CA ILE A 208 -21.47 12.80 -19.22
C ILE A 208 -22.98 12.87 -19.52
N GLU A 209 -23.40 12.42 -20.71
CA GLU A 209 -24.82 12.32 -21.05
C GLU A 209 -25.52 11.35 -20.10
N GLY A 210 -26.47 11.85 -19.31
CA GLY A 210 -27.21 11.08 -18.31
C GLY A 210 -27.40 11.75 -16.95
N ALA A 211 -26.94 13.00 -16.76
CA ALA A 211 -27.17 13.78 -15.54
C ALA A 211 -28.57 14.43 -15.45
N ASP A 212 -29.48 14.10 -16.36
CA ASP A 212 -30.87 14.57 -16.34
C ASP A 212 -31.82 13.39 -16.06
N VAL A 213 -31.98 13.00 -14.79
CA VAL A 213 -33.26 12.54 -14.17
C VAL A 213 -33.21 12.78 -12.67
#